data_AF-A0AAA9ZJQ7-F1
#
_entry.id   AF-A0AAA9ZJQ7-F1
#
_cell.length_a   1.000
_cell.length_b   1.000
_cell.length_c   1.000
_cell.angle_alpha   90.00
_cell.angle_beta   90.00
_cell.angle_gamma   90.00
#
_symmetry.space_group_name_H-M   'P 1'
#
loop_
_entity.id
_entity.type
_entity.pdbx_description
1 polymer ?
#
loop_
_entity_poly.entity_id
_entity_poly.type
_entity_poly.pdbx_seq_one_letter_code
_entity_poly.pdbx_strand_id
1 'polypeptide(L)'
;MFWTFALVTLVLLVIDFCLKDAAKQRSVKIVGPPSVPVLGNAYLYWNRRPDDVMDFIFTLSRKYGTMFRVWVGTRLALFCTNTPDTETVLSSQKLIRKSELYKFLVPWLGNGLLLSTDQKWFNKRKIITPAFHFKILEQFIEVFDRQSGILVEKLKPEATGKLVNVYPFVTLCALDVICETAMGTPINAQTDVDSKYVRAVTELSYLLTTRFVKVWQRSDFLFNLSPDRKRQDKVIKVLHEFTTNIIRKRRKELMDHGDSGIDHFWEELSKEVGPISTTVQMALEHTKFIHSGLVYLDNTTIDYIESDIRRLPKLLKKSDAEVADMLGGYQGSIQDFHFMAGERCVLKMIAAKVKELGFQHFVQEQPEGEESYDESSNLEIPVPAEKIYSVPELVPNADEIVDEVKNKIFNYYDFRRENHELEKPFFDRLQLIQVEIRRDYLGDMARVICPFCDTECPTAVIIRRDKPGTWKVSNFSGHVKARHDDMEFPGKQNIKVRRCRRRSEKRNEFTDEMMMYSIEEPDVKIEM
;
A
#
# COMPACT_ATOMS: atom_id res chain seq x y z
N MET A 1 24.49 -46.32 30.99
CA MET A 1 24.77 -45.20 30.06
C MET A 1 24.77 -45.62 28.60
N PHE A 2 25.49 -46.68 28.19
CA PHE A 2 25.53 -47.08 26.77
C PHE A 2 24.15 -47.40 26.17
N TRP A 3 23.35 -48.23 26.85
CA TRP A 3 21.99 -48.59 26.41
C TRP A 3 21.02 -47.41 26.38
N THR A 4 21.15 -46.46 27.30
CA THR A 4 20.33 -45.24 27.30
C THR A 4 20.70 -44.31 26.14
N PHE A 5 21.99 -44.17 25.82
CA PHE A 5 22.42 -43.43 24.62
C PHE A 5 21.99 -44.13 23.32
N ALA A 6 22.10 -45.45 23.25
CA ALA A 6 21.64 -46.24 22.10
C ALA A 6 20.12 -46.11 21.88
N LEU A 7 19.33 -46.20 22.96
CA LEU A 7 17.89 -46.02 22.91
C LEU A 7 17.50 -44.61 22.46
N VAL A 8 18.12 -43.56 23.02
CA VAL A 8 17.87 -42.16 22.61
C VAL A 8 18.23 -41.96 21.14
N THR A 9 19.36 -42.51 20.68
CA THR A 9 19.79 -42.42 19.28
C THR A 9 18.81 -43.13 18.35
N LEU A 10 18.34 -44.33 18.73
CA LEU A 10 17.34 -45.09 17.97
C LEU A 10 16.01 -44.32 17.90
N VAL A 11 15.54 -43.75 19.01
CA VAL A 11 14.33 -42.93 19.05
C VAL A 11 14.46 -41.70 18.15
N LEU A 12 15.60 -41.00 18.18
CA LEU A 12 15.85 -39.86 17.29
C LEU A 12 15.88 -40.27 15.82
N LEU A 13 16.47 -41.43 15.48
CA LEU A 13 16.47 -41.96 14.12
C LEU A 13 15.07 -42.37 13.65
N VAL A 14 14.27 -42.98 14.51
CA VAL A 14 12.87 -43.33 14.21
C VAL A 14 12.03 -42.08 14.02
N ILE A 15 12.17 -41.07 14.89
CA ILE A 15 11.47 -39.78 14.74
C ILE A 15 11.89 -39.09 13.43
N ASP A 16 13.19 -39.03 13.13
CA ASP A 16 13.70 -38.47 11.89
C ASP A 16 13.14 -39.21 10.67
N PHE A 17 13.13 -40.54 10.70
CA PHE A 17 12.56 -41.38 9.65
C PHE A 17 11.08 -41.11 9.45
N CYS A 18 10.27 -41.13 10.51
CA CYS A 18 8.82 -40.86 10.43
C CYS A 18 8.52 -39.46 9.89
N LEU A 19 9.22 -38.43 10.38
CA LEU A 19 9.03 -37.04 9.95
C LEU A 19 9.44 -36.84 8.49
N LYS A 20 10.59 -37.42 8.09
CA LYS A 20 11.07 -37.35 6.71
C LYS A 20 10.20 -38.17 5.78
N ASP A 21 9.71 -39.33 6.18
CA ASP A 21 8.84 -40.16 5.32
C ASP A 21 7.51 -39.44 5.05
N ALA A 22 6.86 -38.90 6.08
CA ALA A 22 5.62 -38.13 5.93
C ALA A 22 5.79 -36.90 5.01
N ALA A 23 6.93 -36.20 5.08
CA ALA A 23 7.22 -35.06 4.22
C ALA A 23 7.82 -35.46 2.85
N LYS A 24 8.46 -36.64 2.75
CA LYS A 24 8.93 -37.23 1.49
C LYS A 24 7.74 -37.65 0.65
N GLN A 25 6.71 -38.27 1.22
CA GLN A 25 5.45 -38.60 0.52
C GLN A 25 4.82 -37.37 -0.15
N ARG A 26 4.99 -36.17 0.41
CA ARG A 26 4.52 -34.90 -0.17
C ARG A 26 5.46 -34.29 -1.21
N SER A 27 6.72 -34.71 -1.27
CA SER A 27 7.78 -34.13 -2.11
C SER A 27 8.46 -35.12 -3.04
N VAL A 28 7.93 -36.34 -3.20
CA VAL A 28 8.56 -37.47 -3.93
C VAL A 28 9.02 -37.08 -5.35
N LYS A 29 8.34 -36.12 -5.98
CA LYS A 29 8.62 -35.69 -7.35
C LYS A 29 9.74 -34.65 -7.50
N ILE A 30 10.24 -34.07 -6.40
CA ILE A 30 11.24 -33.00 -6.44
C ILE A 30 12.64 -33.55 -6.17
N VAL A 31 13.55 -33.37 -7.13
CA VAL A 31 14.96 -33.78 -7.03
C VAL A 31 15.73 -32.90 -6.05
N GLY A 32 16.81 -33.43 -5.49
CA GLY A 32 17.66 -32.67 -4.56
C GLY A 32 18.80 -33.53 -3.99
N PRO A 33 19.74 -32.90 -3.26
CA PRO A 33 20.87 -33.62 -2.69
C PRO A 33 20.45 -34.72 -1.70
N PRO A 34 21.21 -35.83 -1.66
CA PRO A 34 20.91 -36.96 -0.78
C PRO A 34 21.06 -36.54 0.68
N SER A 35 20.01 -36.79 1.46
CA SER A 35 19.91 -36.41 2.87
C SER A 35 20.54 -37.47 3.77
N VAL A 36 21.43 -37.04 4.66
CA VAL A 36 21.98 -37.88 5.75
C VAL A 36 20.94 -38.02 6.88
N PRO A 37 20.86 -39.16 7.60
CA PRO A 37 19.98 -39.30 8.77
C PRO A 37 20.24 -38.20 9.80
N VAL A 38 19.16 -37.71 10.43
CA VAL A 38 19.11 -36.62 11.44
C VAL A 38 19.56 -35.25 10.93
N LEU A 39 20.71 -35.13 10.25
CA LEU A 39 21.29 -33.86 9.79
C LEU A 39 20.71 -33.38 8.45
N GLY A 40 20.19 -34.28 7.64
CA GLY A 40 19.76 -33.97 6.28
C GLY A 40 20.94 -33.52 5.41
N ASN A 41 20.82 -32.35 4.81
CA ASN A 41 21.84 -31.67 4.00
C ASN A 41 22.55 -30.55 4.77
N ALA A 42 22.49 -30.55 6.11
CA ALA A 42 23.17 -29.54 6.93
C ALA A 42 24.69 -29.48 6.68
N TYR A 43 25.31 -30.60 6.28
CA TYR A 43 26.74 -30.66 5.92
C TYR A 43 27.10 -29.76 4.73
N LEU A 44 26.16 -29.46 3.83
CA LEU A 44 26.39 -28.56 2.70
C LEU A 44 26.63 -27.10 3.14
N TYR A 45 26.18 -26.75 4.35
CA TYR A 45 26.35 -25.43 4.95
C TYR A 45 27.65 -25.34 5.78
N TRP A 46 28.42 -26.44 5.88
CA TRP A 46 29.64 -26.46 6.68
C TRP A 46 30.70 -25.53 6.08
N ASN A 47 31.33 -24.71 6.93
CA ASN A 47 32.34 -23.72 6.56
C ASN A 47 31.90 -22.69 5.51
N ARG A 48 30.60 -22.53 5.26
CA ARG A 48 30.07 -21.49 4.38
C ARG A 48 29.94 -20.16 5.11
N ARG A 49 30.30 -19.08 4.43
CA ARG A 49 30.10 -17.72 4.91
C ARG A 49 28.73 -17.19 4.46
N PRO A 50 28.20 -16.16 5.16
CA PRO A 50 27.04 -15.39 4.71
C PRO A 50 27.07 -15.01 3.23
N ASP A 51 28.25 -14.64 2.74
CA ASP A 51 28.45 -14.11 1.39
C ASP A 51 28.31 -15.21 0.32
N ASP A 52 28.54 -16.48 0.68
CA ASP A 52 28.55 -17.61 -0.25
C ASP A 52 27.13 -18.19 -0.51
N VAL A 53 26.08 -17.61 0.09
CA VAL A 53 24.72 -18.20 0.06
C VAL A 53 24.13 -18.21 -1.35
N MET A 54 24.32 -17.15 -2.11
CA MET A 54 23.80 -17.07 -3.48
C MET A 54 24.51 -18.05 -4.40
N ASP A 55 25.84 -18.14 -4.31
CA ASP A 55 26.65 -19.11 -5.05
C ASP A 55 26.25 -20.54 -4.72
N PHE A 56 25.98 -20.82 -3.45
CA PHE A 56 25.47 -22.11 -3.00
C PHE A 56 24.11 -22.45 -3.66
N ILE A 57 23.17 -21.51 -3.68
CA ILE A 57 21.87 -21.69 -4.32
C ILE A 57 22.03 -21.90 -5.83
N PHE A 58 22.85 -21.09 -6.51
CA PHE A 58 23.10 -21.22 -7.95
C PHE A 58 23.77 -22.54 -8.31
N THR A 59 24.76 -22.99 -7.51
CA THR A 59 25.43 -24.28 -7.72
C THR A 59 24.45 -25.44 -7.62
N LEU A 60 23.54 -25.42 -6.63
CA LEU A 60 22.51 -26.44 -6.50
C LEU A 60 21.47 -26.36 -7.61
N SER A 61 21.06 -25.15 -8.01
CA SER A 61 20.13 -24.95 -9.12
C SER A 61 20.69 -25.49 -10.44
N ARG A 62 21.98 -25.24 -10.75
CA ARG A 62 22.63 -25.82 -11.94
C ARG A 62 22.66 -27.34 -11.92
N LYS A 63 22.77 -27.96 -10.74
CA LYS A 63 22.87 -29.42 -10.59
C LYS A 63 21.52 -30.14 -10.56
N TYR A 64 20.51 -29.54 -9.93
CA TYR A 64 19.21 -30.17 -9.67
C TYR A 64 18.05 -29.51 -10.43
N GLY A 65 18.33 -28.49 -11.24
CA GLY A 65 17.34 -27.78 -12.04
C GLY A 65 16.70 -26.60 -11.32
N THR A 66 15.61 -26.11 -11.89
CA THR A 66 14.92 -24.89 -11.45
C THR A 66 14.08 -25.08 -10.19
N MET A 67 13.76 -26.32 -9.82
CA MET A 67 13.07 -26.64 -8.56
C MET A 67 13.76 -27.80 -7.87
N PHE A 68 14.26 -27.56 -6.66
CA PHE A 68 14.97 -28.59 -5.90
C PHE A 68 14.67 -28.51 -4.41
N ARG A 69 14.85 -29.65 -3.73
CA ARG A 69 14.62 -29.78 -2.30
C ARG A 69 15.92 -29.87 -1.50
N VAL A 70 15.97 -29.23 -0.34
CA VAL A 70 17.07 -29.34 0.61
C VAL A 70 16.52 -29.65 2.00
N TRP A 71 17.02 -30.71 2.61
CA TRP A 71 16.69 -31.03 4.00
C TRP A 71 17.68 -30.34 4.94
N VAL A 72 17.20 -29.67 5.98
CA VAL A 72 18.06 -29.17 7.06
C VAL A 72 17.50 -29.72 8.36
N GLY A 73 18.18 -30.72 8.93
CA GLY A 73 17.62 -31.53 9.99
C GLY A 73 16.37 -32.28 9.51
N THR A 74 15.26 -32.12 10.23
CA THR A 74 13.93 -32.63 9.90
C THR A 74 13.09 -31.66 9.05
N ARG A 75 13.62 -30.48 8.71
CA ARG A 75 12.89 -29.45 7.96
C ARG A 75 13.20 -29.54 6.47
N LEU A 76 12.15 -29.51 5.65
CA LEU A 76 12.22 -29.48 4.20
C LEU A 76 12.17 -28.03 3.71
N ALA A 77 13.20 -27.60 2.96
CA ALA A 77 13.20 -26.37 2.22
C ALA A 77 13.07 -26.67 0.71
N LEU A 78 12.19 -25.95 0.03
CA LEU A 78 12.06 -26.00 -1.43
C LEU A 78 12.63 -24.70 -1.98
N PHE A 79 13.50 -24.83 -2.97
CA PHE A 79 14.05 -23.72 -3.72
C PHE A 79 13.45 -23.75 -5.12
N CYS A 80 12.93 -22.62 -5.56
CA CYS A 80 12.37 -22.41 -6.87
C CYS A 80 13.07 -21.22 -7.50
N THR A 81 13.65 -21.43 -8.68
CA THR A 81 14.24 -20.39 -9.52
C THR A 81 13.45 -20.23 -10.82
N ASN A 82 12.34 -20.95 -10.98
CA ASN A 82 11.43 -20.82 -12.11
C ASN A 82 10.47 -19.65 -11.89
N THR A 83 10.37 -18.74 -12.86
CA THR A 83 9.57 -17.51 -12.74
C THR A 83 8.07 -17.78 -12.56
N PRO A 84 7.39 -18.63 -13.39
CA PRO A 84 5.94 -18.85 -13.28
C PRO A 84 5.53 -19.53 -11.97
N ASP A 85 6.32 -20.50 -11.50
CA ASP A 85 6.08 -21.17 -10.23
C ASP A 85 6.24 -20.20 -9.05
N THR A 86 7.28 -19.36 -9.12
CA THR A 86 7.54 -18.32 -8.10
C THR A 86 6.41 -17.29 -8.07
N GLU A 87 5.94 -16.84 -9.24
CA GLU A 87 4.80 -15.93 -9.37
C GLU A 87 3.53 -16.53 -8.74
N THR A 88 3.24 -17.80 -9.01
CA THR A 88 2.07 -18.50 -8.45
C THR A 88 2.07 -18.49 -6.92
N VAL A 89 3.24 -18.69 -6.30
CA VAL A 89 3.37 -18.67 -4.83
C VAL A 89 3.32 -17.24 -4.29
N LEU A 90 4.03 -16.29 -4.91
CA LEU A 90 4.16 -14.91 -4.40
C LEU A 90 2.92 -14.04 -4.64
N SER A 91 2.12 -14.33 -5.67
CA SER A 91 0.85 -13.64 -5.95
C SER A 91 -0.31 -14.13 -5.06
N SER A 92 -0.17 -15.31 -4.45
CA SER A 92 -1.23 -15.90 -3.65
C SER A 92 -1.48 -15.12 -2.35
N GLN A 93 -2.75 -14.72 -2.16
CA GLN A 93 -3.21 -14.04 -0.94
C GLN A 93 -3.40 -14.98 0.27
N LYS A 94 -3.28 -16.31 0.06
CA LYS A 94 -3.42 -17.32 1.12
C LYS A 94 -2.07 -17.71 1.72
N LEU A 95 -1.03 -17.81 0.89
CA LEU A 95 0.34 -18.20 1.27
C LEU A 95 1.18 -17.03 1.79
N ILE A 96 0.64 -16.29 2.77
CA ILE A 96 1.31 -15.09 3.32
C ILE A 96 2.24 -15.39 4.50
N ARG A 97 2.18 -16.59 5.07
CA ARG A 97 2.99 -17.00 6.22
C ARG A 97 4.46 -17.14 5.81
N LYS A 98 5.33 -16.42 6.53
CA LYS A 98 6.78 -16.47 6.32
C LYS A 98 7.42 -17.73 6.89
N SER A 99 8.61 -18.05 6.40
CA SER A 99 9.43 -19.14 6.91
C SER A 99 9.72 -18.98 8.40
N GLU A 100 9.81 -20.08 9.14
CA GLU A 100 10.19 -20.10 10.56
C GLU A 100 11.55 -19.42 10.82
N LEU A 101 12.42 -19.30 9.81
CA LEU A 101 13.69 -18.60 9.95
C LEU A 101 13.50 -17.09 10.23
N TYR A 102 12.36 -16.51 9.85
CA TYR A 102 12.02 -15.13 10.18
C TYR A 102 11.86 -14.89 11.70
N LYS A 103 11.73 -15.96 12.51
CA LYS A 103 11.71 -15.84 13.97
C LYS A 103 12.99 -15.19 14.54
N PHE A 104 14.11 -15.29 13.82
CA PHE A 104 15.38 -14.68 14.25
C PHE A 104 15.33 -13.14 14.26
N LEU A 105 14.39 -12.55 13.50
CA LEU A 105 14.15 -11.11 13.46
C LEU A 105 13.24 -10.63 14.61
N VAL A 106 12.52 -11.52 15.29
CA VAL A 106 11.55 -11.16 16.35
C VAL A 106 12.19 -10.36 17.48
N PRO A 107 13.39 -10.67 18.00
CA PRO A 107 14.03 -9.85 19.03
C PRO A 107 14.28 -8.40 18.61
N TRP A 108 14.45 -8.15 17.31
CA TRP A 108 14.68 -6.80 16.78
C TRP A 108 13.38 -6.09 16.39
N LEU A 109 12.55 -6.73 15.56
CA LEU A 109 11.38 -6.09 14.94
C LEU A 109 10.06 -6.37 15.67
N GLY A 110 10.08 -7.24 16.68
CA GLY A 110 8.88 -7.72 17.37
C GLY A 110 7.88 -8.36 16.41
N ASN A 111 6.60 -8.35 16.76
CA ASN A 111 5.54 -8.81 15.85
C ASN A 111 5.06 -7.66 14.94
N GLY A 112 5.99 -6.99 14.26
CA GLY A 112 5.78 -5.87 13.33
C GLY A 112 5.12 -6.25 12.00
N LEU A 113 4.98 -5.31 11.06
CA LEU A 113 4.33 -5.56 9.75
C LEU A 113 4.95 -6.75 9.00
N LEU A 114 6.29 -6.81 8.96
CA LEU A 114 7.03 -7.86 8.25
C LEU A 114 6.77 -9.28 8.80
N LEU A 115 6.54 -9.39 10.12
CA LEU A 115 6.48 -10.66 10.85
C LEU A 115 5.05 -11.06 11.23
N SER A 116 4.08 -10.15 11.09
CA SER A 116 2.67 -10.44 11.34
C SER A 116 2.08 -11.30 10.23
N THR A 117 1.09 -12.13 10.57
CA THR A 117 0.27 -12.88 9.61
C THR A 117 -1.21 -12.53 9.77
N ASP A 118 -2.03 -12.99 8.83
CA ASP A 118 -3.50 -12.99 8.91
C ASP A 118 -4.09 -11.59 9.17
N GLN A 119 -5.14 -11.51 9.98
CA GLN A 119 -5.84 -10.26 10.28
C GLN A 119 -4.91 -9.18 10.84
N LYS A 120 -3.92 -9.56 11.65
CA LYS A 120 -2.97 -8.62 12.23
C LYS A 120 -2.10 -7.96 11.17
N TRP A 121 -1.67 -8.73 10.18
CA TRP A 121 -0.94 -8.21 9.01
C TRP A 121 -1.84 -7.30 8.17
N PHE A 122 -3.07 -7.73 7.87
CA PHE A 122 -4.00 -6.96 7.06
C PHE A 122 -4.30 -5.59 7.68
N ASN A 123 -4.61 -5.56 8.98
CA ASN A 123 -4.89 -4.32 9.71
C ASN A 123 -3.69 -3.36 9.67
N LYS A 124 -2.48 -3.85 9.93
CA LYS A 124 -1.27 -3.02 9.90
C LYS A 124 -0.97 -2.49 8.49
N ARG A 125 -1.14 -3.33 7.47
CA ARG A 125 -0.91 -2.94 6.07
C ARG A 125 -1.93 -1.89 5.63
N LYS A 126 -3.20 -2.04 5.99
CA LYS A 126 -4.25 -1.04 5.74
C LYS A 126 -3.89 0.34 6.30
N ILE A 127 -3.33 0.39 7.52
CA ILE A 127 -2.93 1.65 8.17
C ILE A 127 -1.72 2.29 7.47
N ILE A 128 -0.72 1.50 7.07
CA ILE A 128 0.55 2.05 6.55
C ILE A 128 0.53 2.36 5.06
N THR A 129 -0.31 1.67 4.28
CA THR A 129 -0.31 1.77 2.81
C THR A 129 -0.56 3.19 2.29
N PRO A 130 -1.43 4.03 2.90
CA PRO A 130 -1.60 5.42 2.47
C PRO A 130 -0.32 6.26 2.53
N ALA A 131 0.63 5.94 3.42
CA ALA A 131 1.90 6.65 3.53
C ALA A 131 2.84 6.41 2.32
N PHE A 132 2.56 5.38 1.52
CA PHE A 132 3.29 5.07 0.28
C PHE A 132 2.56 5.54 -0.97
N HIS A 133 1.50 6.34 -0.82
CA HIS A 133 0.80 6.92 -1.96
C HIS A 133 1.67 8.01 -2.62
N PHE A 134 1.64 8.11 -3.96
CA PHE A 134 2.52 9.02 -4.73
C PHE A 134 2.51 10.46 -4.22
N LYS A 135 1.33 11.02 -3.90
CA LYS A 135 1.20 12.36 -3.30
C LYS A 135 1.99 12.58 -2.00
N ILE A 136 2.18 11.52 -1.20
CA ILE A 136 2.99 11.58 0.02
C ILE A 136 4.47 11.47 -0.34
N LEU A 137 4.80 10.59 -1.29
CA LEU A 137 6.17 10.43 -1.77
C LEU A 137 6.71 11.70 -2.46
N GLU A 138 5.87 12.47 -3.13
CA GLU A 138 6.20 13.78 -3.72
C GLU A 138 6.70 14.78 -2.67
N GLN A 139 6.20 14.71 -1.43
CA GLN A 139 6.65 15.56 -0.33
C GLN A 139 8.08 15.24 0.12
N PHE A 140 8.61 14.08 -0.28
CA PHE A 140 9.96 13.64 0.06
C PHE A 140 10.97 13.88 -1.07
N ILE A 141 10.57 14.49 -2.20
CA ILE A 141 11.48 14.76 -3.33
C ILE A 141 12.68 15.58 -2.89
N GLU A 142 12.49 16.61 -2.05
CA GLU A 142 13.60 17.42 -1.53
C GLU A 142 14.60 16.58 -0.71
N VAL A 143 14.09 15.63 0.09
CA VAL A 143 14.92 14.70 0.86
C VAL A 143 15.70 13.79 -0.10
N PHE A 144 15.03 13.24 -1.11
CA PHE A 144 15.69 12.38 -2.10
C PHE A 144 16.79 13.13 -2.87
N ASP A 145 16.49 14.35 -3.32
CA ASP A 145 17.44 15.20 -4.04
C ASP A 145 18.67 15.50 -3.17
N ARG A 146 18.46 16.00 -1.95
CA ARG A 146 19.56 16.31 -1.01
C ARG A 146 20.42 15.09 -0.70
N GLN A 147 19.80 13.95 -0.35
CA GLN A 147 20.56 12.74 0.00
C GLN A 147 21.28 12.14 -1.21
N SER A 148 20.71 12.26 -2.41
CA SER A 148 21.37 11.85 -3.66
C SER A 148 22.55 12.76 -4.02
N GLY A 149 22.45 14.06 -3.77
CA GLY A 149 23.57 15.00 -3.92
C GLY A 149 24.75 14.62 -3.03
N ILE A 150 24.50 14.29 -1.76
CA ILE A 150 25.54 13.80 -0.84
C ILE A 150 26.17 12.50 -1.37
N LEU A 151 25.36 11.57 -1.89
CA LEU A 151 25.85 10.32 -2.46
C LEU A 151 26.80 10.59 -3.65
N VAL A 152 26.43 11.51 -4.54
CA VAL A 152 27.27 11.91 -5.67
C VAL A 152 28.60 12.49 -5.17
N GLU A 153 28.59 13.37 -4.19
CA GLU A 153 29.84 13.91 -3.60
C GLU A 153 30.72 12.81 -2.99
N LYS A 154 30.13 11.76 -2.41
CA LYS A 154 30.88 10.62 -1.87
C LYS A 154 31.44 9.69 -2.95
N LEU A 155 30.80 9.63 -4.12
CA LEU A 155 31.25 8.82 -5.25
C LEU A 155 32.29 9.53 -6.14
N LYS A 156 32.31 10.86 -6.19
CA LYS A 156 33.29 11.63 -6.99
C LYS A 156 34.76 11.21 -6.76
N PRO A 157 35.25 11.02 -5.51
CA PRO A 157 36.64 10.59 -5.28
C PRO A 157 36.95 9.19 -5.84
N GLU A 158 35.93 8.34 -5.96
CA GLU A 158 36.05 6.98 -6.46
C GLU A 158 36.02 6.91 -8.00
N ALA A 159 35.69 8.01 -8.69
CA ALA A 159 35.63 8.13 -10.15
C ALA A 159 37.03 8.17 -10.81
N THR A 160 37.88 7.23 -10.43
CA THR A 160 39.28 7.07 -10.88
C THR A 160 39.41 6.20 -12.14
N GLY A 161 38.28 5.76 -12.72
CA GLY A 161 38.23 4.80 -13.83
C GLY A 161 38.41 3.33 -13.42
N LYS A 162 38.47 3.05 -12.12
CA LYS A 162 38.57 1.68 -11.56
C LYS A 162 37.21 1.13 -11.18
N LEU A 163 37.12 -0.19 -11.04
CA LEU A 163 35.94 -0.86 -10.48
C LEU A 163 35.80 -0.51 -9.00
N VAL A 164 34.60 -0.09 -8.61
CA VAL A 164 34.27 0.34 -7.24
C VAL A 164 33.04 -0.41 -6.76
N ASN A 165 33.06 -0.87 -5.51
CA ASN A 165 31.89 -1.46 -4.89
C ASN A 165 30.96 -0.35 -4.39
N VAL A 166 29.85 -0.13 -5.09
CA VAL A 166 28.86 0.91 -4.75
C VAL A 166 27.93 0.54 -3.59
N TYR A 167 27.87 -0.73 -3.19
CA TYR A 167 26.91 -1.23 -2.19
C TYR A 167 26.97 -0.48 -0.84
N PRO A 168 28.15 -0.19 -0.25
CA PRO A 168 28.22 0.56 1.00
C PRO A 168 27.67 1.99 0.86
N PHE A 169 27.97 2.68 -0.25
CA PHE A 169 27.50 4.04 -0.49
C PHE A 169 25.97 4.11 -0.62
N VAL A 170 25.39 3.23 -1.45
CA VAL A 170 23.94 3.18 -1.66
C VAL A 170 23.20 2.79 -0.37
N THR A 171 23.76 1.87 0.41
CA THR A 171 23.14 1.44 1.69
C THR A 171 23.09 2.58 2.70
N LEU A 172 24.14 3.40 2.81
CA LEU A 172 24.15 4.56 3.71
C LEU A 172 23.19 5.64 3.24
N CYS A 173 23.13 5.92 1.94
CA CYS A 173 22.15 6.86 1.36
C CYS A 173 20.71 6.40 1.60
N ALA A 174 20.41 5.12 1.35
CA ALA A 174 19.08 4.56 1.61
C ALA A 174 18.70 4.65 3.10
N LEU A 175 19.66 4.49 4.00
CA LEU A 175 19.44 4.62 5.44
C LEU A 175 19.14 6.07 5.84
N ASP A 176 19.84 7.06 5.29
CA ASP A 176 19.54 8.47 5.51
C ASP A 176 18.15 8.84 4.99
N VAL A 177 17.83 8.42 3.75
CA VAL A 177 16.52 8.64 3.14
C VAL A 177 15.39 8.06 3.99
N ILE A 178 15.47 6.81 4.46
CA ILE A 178 14.39 6.21 5.24
C ILE A 178 14.28 6.81 6.66
N CYS A 179 15.40 7.17 7.30
CA CYS A 179 15.38 7.83 8.60
C CYS A 179 14.75 9.22 8.51
N GLU A 180 15.05 9.96 7.45
CA GLU A 180 14.52 11.29 7.24
C GLU A 180 13.05 11.26 6.79
N THR A 181 12.68 10.41 5.83
CA THR A 181 11.29 10.36 5.33
C THR A 181 10.32 9.67 6.30
N ALA A 182 10.70 8.52 6.88
CA ALA A 182 9.80 7.74 7.72
C ALA A 182 9.89 8.08 9.20
N MET A 183 11.07 8.48 9.70
CA MET A 183 11.25 8.85 11.11
C MET A 183 11.31 10.37 11.32
N GLY A 184 11.50 11.15 10.25
CA GLY A 184 11.66 12.60 10.29
C GLY A 184 12.82 13.03 11.16
N THR A 185 13.92 12.27 11.14
CA THR A 185 15.15 12.60 11.86
C THR A 185 16.35 12.28 10.96
N PRO A 186 17.17 13.28 10.60
CA PRO A 186 18.40 13.03 9.86
C PRO A 186 19.41 12.33 10.77
N ILE A 187 20.02 11.23 10.29
CA ILE A 187 21.09 10.52 11.01
C ILE A 187 22.47 10.76 10.40
N ASN A 188 22.52 11.32 9.19
CA ASN A 188 23.73 11.64 8.45
C ASN A 188 24.68 10.45 8.27
N ALA A 189 24.12 9.26 8.03
CA ALA A 189 24.84 7.99 7.86
C ALA A 189 25.92 8.04 6.76
N GLN A 190 25.70 8.81 5.69
CA GLN A 190 26.69 9.01 4.64
C GLN A 190 27.95 9.78 5.10
N THR A 191 27.83 10.60 6.15
CA THR A 191 28.93 11.40 6.67
C THR A 191 29.53 10.82 7.96
N ASP A 192 28.69 10.27 8.85
CA ASP A 192 29.09 9.60 10.08
C ASP A 192 28.84 8.08 9.97
N VAL A 193 29.68 7.44 9.15
CA VAL A 193 29.66 5.98 8.90
C VAL A 193 29.92 5.20 10.20
N ASP A 194 30.66 5.81 11.13
CA ASP A 194 31.01 5.25 12.43
C ASP A 194 29.99 5.55 13.53
N SER A 195 28.83 6.10 13.17
CA SER A 195 27.77 6.33 14.14
C SER A 195 27.39 5.00 14.84
N LYS A 196 27.04 5.10 16.12
CA LYS A 196 26.63 3.93 16.92
C LYS A 196 25.46 3.19 16.26
N TYR A 197 24.57 3.92 15.58
CA TYR A 197 23.41 3.36 14.90
C TYR A 197 23.79 2.60 13.62
N VAL A 198 24.61 3.19 12.73
CA VAL A 198 25.04 2.54 11.48
C VAL A 198 25.81 1.25 11.77
N ARG A 199 26.73 1.28 12.73
CA ARG A 199 27.46 0.08 13.16
C ARG A 199 26.53 -0.98 13.73
N ALA A 200 25.54 -0.58 14.53
CA ALA A 200 24.55 -1.48 15.07
C ALA A 200 23.70 -2.15 13.97
N VAL A 201 23.23 -1.41 12.97
CA VAL A 201 22.47 -1.98 11.83
C VAL A 201 23.33 -2.98 11.05
N THR A 202 24.59 -2.61 10.77
CA THR A 202 25.52 -3.46 10.01
C THR A 202 25.87 -4.75 10.77
N GLU A 203 26.21 -4.62 12.05
CA GLU A 203 26.55 -5.78 12.91
C GLU A 203 25.35 -6.71 13.08
N LEU A 204 24.15 -6.16 13.31
CA LEU A 204 22.95 -6.99 13.42
C LEU A 204 22.64 -7.74 12.12
N SER A 205 22.76 -7.07 10.98
CA SER A 205 22.55 -7.68 9.66
C SER A 205 23.53 -8.84 9.45
N TYR A 206 24.80 -8.66 9.80
CA TYR A 206 25.81 -9.73 9.74
C TYR A 206 25.47 -10.90 10.69
N LEU A 207 25.08 -10.63 11.93
CA LEU A 207 24.71 -11.65 12.92
C LEU A 207 23.48 -12.45 12.46
N LEU A 208 22.48 -11.78 11.91
CA LEU A 208 21.27 -12.42 11.38
C LEU A 208 21.62 -13.32 10.20
N THR A 209 22.34 -12.82 9.18
CA THR A 209 22.74 -13.62 8.01
C THR A 209 23.63 -14.79 8.42
N THR A 210 24.55 -14.58 9.37
CA THR A 210 25.37 -15.66 9.95
C THR A 210 24.51 -16.73 10.60
N ARG A 211 23.48 -16.33 11.36
CA ARG A 211 22.53 -17.24 12.00
C ARG A 211 21.66 -17.99 10.99
N PHE A 212 21.32 -17.38 9.85
CA PHE A 212 20.63 -18.05 8.75
C PHE A 212 21.51 -19.16 8.15
N VAL A 213 22.80 -18.92 7.94
CA VAL A 213 23.72 -19.89 7.31
C VAL A 213 24.17 -20.99 8.27
N LYS A 214 24.61 -20.62 9.49
CA LYS A 214 25.11 -21.58 10.48
C LYS A 214 23.97 -22.39 11.08
N VAL A 215 23.77 -23.60 10.57
CA VAL A 215 22.66 -24.49 10.96
C VAL A 215 22.56 -24.68 12.48
N TRP A 216 23.69 -24.79 13.18
CA TRP A 216 23.71 -24.95 14.64
C TRP A 216 23.20 -23.71 15.39
N GLN A 217 23.36 -22.50 14.84
CA GLN A 217 22.82 -21.24 15.42
C GLN A 217 21.31 -21.08 15.19
N ARG A 218 20.68 -21.92 14.36
CA ARG A 218 19.22 -21.90 14.17
C ARG A 218 18.46 -22.42 15.39
N SER A 219 19.10 -23.22 16.23
CA SER A 219 18.57 -23.62 17.54
C SER A 219 18.73 -22.48 18.54
N ASP A 220 17.62 -22.03 19.13
CA ASP A 220 17.65 -20.96 20.13
C ASP A 220 18.50 -21.34 21.35
N PHE A 221 18.47 -22.61 21.75
CA PHE A 221 19.30 -23.12 22.84
C PHE A 221 20.81 -22.98 22.56
N LEU A 222 21.28 -23.47 21.42
CA LEU A 222 22.69 -23.39 21.04
C LEU A 222 23.13 -21.94 20.78
N PHE A 223 22.25 -21.13 20.19
CA PHE A 223 22.52 -19.73 19.95
C PHE A 223 22.67 -18.94 21.26
N ASN A 224 21.82 -19.20 22.25
CA ASN A 224 21.88 -18.52 23.55
C ASN A 224 23.18 -18.81 24.32
N LEU A 225 23.83 -19.95 24.05
CA LEU A 225 25.14 -20.30 24.61
C LEU A 225 26.31 -19.65 23.84
N SER A 226 26.06 -19.12 22.64
CA SER A 226 27.10 -18.53 21.80
C SER A 226 27.44 -17.09 22.20
N PRO A 227 28.68 -16.62 21.95
CA PRO A 227 29.04 -15.21 22.17
C PRO A 227 28.25 -14.25 21.27
N ASP A 228 27.78 -14.73 20.11
CA ASP A 228 26.99 -13.96 19.14
C ASP A 228 25.66 -13.51 19.73
N ARG A 229 25.09 -14.25 20.69
CA ARG A 229 23.89 -13.81 21.42
C ARG A 229 24.12 -12.52 22.19
N LYS A 230 25.24 -12.42 22.93
CA LYS A 230 25.57 -11.23 23.71
C LYS A 230 25.82 -10.02 22.81
N ARG A 231 26.44 -10.24 21.65
CA ARG A 231 26.63 -9.21 20.61
C ARG A 231 25.28 -8.73 20.07
N GLN A 232 24.40 -9.67 19.70
CA GLN A 232 23.04 -9.37 19.23
C GLN A 232 22.27 -8.52 20.27
N ASP A 233 22.28 -8.91 21.55
CA ASP A 233 21.54 -8.19 22.59
C ASP A 233 22.05 -6.76 22.80
N LYS A 234 23.39 -6.57 22.77
CA LYS A 234 24.00 -5.24 22.87
C LYS A 234 23.59 -4.34 21.71
N VAL A 235 23.64 -4.87 20.49
CA VAL A 235 23.31 -4.15 19.26
C VAL A 235 21.82 -3.82 19.19
N ILE A 236 20.94 -4.77 19.51
CA ILE A 236 19.49 -4.54 19.56
C ILE A 236 19.15 -3.45 20.57
N LYS A 237 19.81 -3.41 21.72
CA LYS A 237 19.61 -2.35 22.71
C LYS A 237 19.85 -0.96 22.11
N VAL A 238 20.94 -0.78 21.36
CA VAL A 238 21.25 0.48 20.67
C VAL A 238 20.17 0.86 19.66
N LEU A 239 19.72 -0.10 18.85
CA LEU A 239 18.67 0.13 17.85
C LEU A 239 17.33 0.50 18.48
N HIS A 240 16.93 -0.20 19.55
CA HIS A 240 15.69 0.09 20.28
C HIS A 240 15.74 1.42 21.03
N GLU A 241 16.89 1.77 21.60
CA GLU A 241 17.09 3.06 22.26
C GLU A 241 16.93 4.22 21.28
N PHE A 242 17.54 4.11 20.09
CA PHE A 242 17.38 5.08 19.01
C PHE A 242 15.91 5.27 18.62
N THR A 243 15.20 4.18 18.31
CA THR A 243 13.77 4.25 17.93
C THR A 243 12.90 4.77 19.07
N THR A 244 13.16 4.38 20.32
CA THR A 244 12.38 4.84 21.48
C THR A 244 12.60 6.33 21.73
N ASN A 245 13.81 6.85 21.49
CA ASN A 245 14.10 8.27 21.60
C ASN A 245 13.31 9.09 20.57
N ILE A 246 13.25 8.63 19.32
CA ILE A 246 12.42 9.26 18.28
C ILE A 246 10.94 9.24 18.68
N ILE A 247 10.42 8.08 19.12
CA ILE A 247 9.03 7.97 19.56
C ILE A 247 8.73 8.95 20.70
N ARG A 248 9.65 9.07 21.67
CA ARG A 248 9.50 10.01 22.79
C ARG A 248 9.49 11.46 22.32
N LYS A 249 10.41 11.82 21.41
CA LYS A 249 10.47 13.16 20.82
C LYS A 249 9.17 13.50 20.09
N ARG A 250 8.70 12.61 19.22
CA ARG A 250 7.44 12.79 18.49
C ARG A 250 6.22 12.89 19.39
N ARG A 251 6.16 12.08 20.46
CA ARG A 251 5.07 12.20 21.45
C ARG A 251 5.08 13.55 22.14
N LYS A 252 6.26 14.08 22.46
CA LYS A 252 6.39 15.40 23.06
C LYS A 252 5.95 16.50 22.08
N GLU A 253 6.44 16.49 20.85
CA GLU A 253 6.02 17.42 19.79
C GLU A 253 4.51 17.39 19.57
N LEU A 254 3.89 16.20 19.58
CA LEU A 254 2.42 16.05 19.46
C LEU A 254 1.65 16.56 20.68
N MET A 255 2.24 16.55 21.88
CA MET A 255 1.63 17.12 23.09
C MET A 255 1.77 18.64 23.08
N ASP A 256 2.95 19.14 22.72
CA ASP A 256 3.26 20.58 22.69
C ASP A 256 2.51 21.30 21.56
N HIS A 257 2.35 20.68 20.38
CA HIS A 257 1.53 21.21 19.26
C HIS A 257 0.06 20.81 19.32
N GLY A 258 -0.30 19.86 20.21
CA GLY A 258 -1.67 19.41 20.39
C GLY A 258 -2.55 20.47 21.04
N ASP A 259 -2.02 21.23 22.01
CA ASP A 259 -2.76 22.34 22.63
C ASP A 259 -2.77 23.59 21.72
N SER A 260 -1.65 23.98 21.12
CA SER A 260 -1.59 25.22 20.33
C SER A 260 -2.21 25.12 18.92
N GLY A 261 -2.08 23.96 18.27
CA GLY A 261 -2.58 23.76 16.90
C GLY A 261 -4.07 23.49 16.82
N ILE A 262 -4.68 22.93 17.88
CA ILE A 262 -6.13 22.73 17.96
C ILE A 262 -6.84 24.07 18.19
N ASP A 263 -6.30 24.91 19.07
CA ASP A 263 -6.83 26.25 19.32
C ASP A 263 -6.79 27.11 18.05
N HIS A 264 -5.65 27.14 17.34
CA HIS A 264 -5.52 27.81 16.04
C HIS A 264 -6.49 27.26 14.99
N PHE A 265 -6.64 25.93 14.93
CA PHE A 265 -7.56 25.27 14.00
C PHE A 265 -9.02 25.71 14.21
N TRP A 266 -9.48 25.78 15.46
CA TRP A 266 -10.83 26.24 15.76
C TRP A 266 -11.02 27.72 15.51
N GLU A 267 -9.98 28.54 15.74
CA GLU A 267 -10.02 29.97 15.48
C GLU A 267 -10.17 30.27 13.98
N GLU A 268 -9.37 29.63 13.12
CA GLU A 268 -9.48 29.76 11.66
C GLU A 268 -10.80 29.19 11.11
N LEU A 269 -11.23 28.04 11.62
CA LEU A 269 -12.50 27.45 11.17
C LEU A 269 -13.70 28.32 11.58
N SER A 270 -13.63 28.98 12.74
CA SER A 270 -14.68 29.89 13.20
C SER A 270 -14.76 31.17 12.36
N LYS A 271 -13.65 31.64 11.77
CA LYS A 271 -13.66 32.76 10.81
C LYS A 271 -14.47 32.43 9.55
N GLU A 272 -14.39 31.19 9.07
CA GLU A 272 -15.07 30.75 7.84
C GLU A 272 -16.52 30.29 8.03
N VAL A 273 -16.80 29.60 9.15
CA VAL A 273 -18.10 28.93 9.39
C VAL A 273 -18.98 29.70 10.39
N GLY A 274 -18.42 30.68 11.10
CA GLY A 274 -19.07 31.38 12.21
C GLY A 274 -18.81 30.73 13.57
N PRO A 275 -19.49 31.17 14.64
CA PRO A 275 -19.27 30.64 15.98
C PRO A 275 -19.65 29.16 16.08
N ILE A 276 -18.70 28.32 16.50
CA ILE A 276 -18.88 26.88 16.69
C ILE A 276 -19.09 26.61 18.18
N SER A 277 -20.13 25.84 18.54
CA SER A 277 -20.40 25.52 19.95
C SER A 277 -19.30 24.65 20.55
N THR A 278 -18.97 24.88 21.82
CA THR A 278 -17.98 24.09 22.56
C THR A 278 -18.32 22.60 22.56
N THR A 279 -19.62 22.26 22.61
CA THR A 279 -20.10 20.88 22.49
C THR A 279 -19.66 20.23 21.18
N VAL A 280 -19.73 20.94 20.05
CA VAL A 280 -19.32 20.43 18.74
C VAL A 280 -17.80 20.29 18.65
N GLN A 281 -17.05 21.26 19.17
CA GLN A 281 -15.58 21.21 19.18
C GLN A 281 -15.09 20.00 19.99
N MET A 282 -15.53 19.90 21.24
CA MET A 282 -15.16 18.82 22.17
C MET A 282 -15.62 17.45 21.67
N ALA A 283 -16.81 17.37 21.06
CA ALA A 283 -17.31 16.14 20.45
C ALA A 283 -16.41 15.65 19.32
N LEU A 284 -16.00 16.53 18.41
CA LEU A 284 -15.11 16.17 17.29
C LEU A 284 -13.71 15.83 17.78
N GLU A 285 -13.19 16.51 18.81
CA GLU A 285 -11.89 16.20 19.42
C GLU A 285 -11.87 14.83 20.09
N HIS A 286 -12.84 14.56 20.96
CA HIS A 286 -12.89 13.31 21.72
C HIS A 286 -13.23 12.10 20.84
N THR A 287 -13.96 12.30 19.74
CA THR A 287 -14.16 11.28 18.69
C THR A 287 -13.03 11.22 17.65
N LYS A 288 -12.02 12.09 17.76
CA LYS A 288 -10.85 12.21 16.88
C LYS A 288 -11.17 12.50 15.42
N PHE A 289 -12.24 13.25 15.18
CA PHE A 289 -12.69 13.65 13.86
C PHE A 289 -12.06 14.97 13.36
N ILE A 290 -11.04 15.52 14.04
CA ILE A 290 -10.35 16.78 13.71
C ILE A 290 -9.23 16.64 12.64
N HIS A 291 -9.50 15.91 11.55
CA HIS A 291 -8.52 15.71 10.47
C HIS A 291 -9.20 15.86 9.09
N SER A 292 -8.51 15.48 8.01
CA SER A 292 -9.08 15.47 6.65
C SER A 292 -10.38 14.66 6.50
N GLY A 293 -10.74 13.86 7.51
CA GLY A 293 -12.02 13.18 7.64
C GLY A 293 -13.24 14.12 7.70
N LEU A 294 -13.05 15.39 8.11
CA LEU A 294 -14.13 16.40 8.17
C LEU A 294 -14.81 16.62 6.81
N VAL A 295 -14.10 16.42 5.70
CA VAL A 295 -14.63 16.51 4.32
C VAL A 295 -15.80 15.55 4.08
N TYR A 296 -15.86 14.45 4.83
CA TYR A 296 -16.83 13.38 4.66
C TYR A 296 -17.98 13.44 5.67
N LEU A 297 -18.12 14.52 6.44
CA LEU A 297 -19.25 14.69 7.35
C LEU A 297 -20.57 14.82 6.57
N ASP A 298 -21.25 13.68 6.42
CA ASP A 298 -22.63 13.59 5.97
C ASP A 298 -23.53 13.14 7.14
N ASN A 299 -24.85 13.02 6.89
CA ASN A 299 -25.79 12.61 7.95
C ASN A 299 -25.40 11.26 8.56
N THR A 300 -24.90 10.32 7.76
CA THR A 300 -24.52 8.99 8.26
C THR A 300 -23.31 9.04 9.16
N THR A 301 -22.34 9.89 8.83
CA THR A 301 -21.12 10.11 9.60
C THR A 301 -21.42 10.83 10.91
N ILE A 302 -22.32 11.81 10.89
CA ILE A 302 -22.80 12.49 12.10
C ILE A 302 -23.50 11.50 13.04
N ASP A 303 -24.34 10.61 12.51
CA ASP A 303 -25.01 9.58 13.32
C ASP A 303 -23.99 8.61 13.96
N TYR A 304 -22.87 8.30 13.28
CA TYR A 304 -21.78 7.53 13.87
C TYR A 304 -21.07 8.27 15.00
N ILE A 305 -20.79 9.56 14.83
CA ILE A 305 -20.16 10.40 15.86
C ILE A 305 -21.04 10.44 17.12
N GLU A 306 -22.35 10.62 16.96
CA GLU A 306 -23.30 10.55 18.07
C GLU A 306 -23.30 9.18 18.77
N SER A 307 -23.24 8.08 17.98
CA SER A 307 -23.16 6.73 18.54
C SER A 307 -21.88 6.49 19.34
N ASP A 308 -20.76 7.03 18.88
CA ASP A 308 -19.47 6.92 19.57
C ASP A 308 -19.47 7.72 20.87
N ILE A 309 -20.07 8.92 20.89
CA ILE A 309 -20.23 9.73 22.11
C ILE A 309 -21.04 8.99 23.17
N ARG A 310 -22.17 8.35 22.79
CA ARG A 310 -22.97 7.51 23.70
C ARG A 310 -22.17 6.34 24.29
N ARG A 311 -21.09 5.90 23.63
CA ARG A 311 -20.23 4.79 24.08
C ARG A 311 -19.02 5.25 24.91
N LEU A 312 -18.68 6.53 24.88
CA LEU A 312 -17.51 7.09 25.60
C LEU A 312 -17.48 6.76 27.10
N PRO A 313 -18.60 6.82 27.87
CA PRO A 313 -18.57 6.48 29.30
C PRO A 313 -18.05 5.06 29.56
N LYS A 314 -18.47 4.10 28.72
CA LYS A 314 -18.05 2.69 28.80
C LYS A 314 -16.58 2.50 28.40
N LEU A 315 -16.12 3.22 27.37
CA LEU A 315 -14.76 3.11 26.86
C LEU A 315 -13.73 3.73 27.81
N LEU A 316 -14.07 4.87 28.41
CA LEU A 316 -13.20 5.63 29.30
C LEU A 316 -13.34 5.22 30.77
N LYS A 317 -14.31 4.35 31.10
CA LYS A 317 -14.66 3.97 32.48
C LYS A 317 -14.94 5.17 33.38
N LYS A 318 -15.67 6.15 32.83
CA LYS A 318 -16.10 7.38 33.51
C LYS A 318 -17.61 7.42 33.65
N SER A 319 -18.10 8.20 34.61
CA SER A 319 -19.53 8.46 34.78
C SER A 319 -20.07 9.36 33.66
N ASP A 320 -21.38 9.28 33.40
CA ASP A 320 -22.02 10.12 32.37
C ASP A 320 -21.88 11.62 32.69
N ALA A 321 -21.82 12.01 33.98
CA ALA A 321 -21.59 13.39 34.40
C ALA A 321 -20.17 13.87 34.07
N GLU A 322 -19.14 13.03 34.25
CA GLU A 322 -17.76 13.37 33.87
C GLU A 322 -17.59 13.45 32.35
N VAL A 323 -18.34 12.67 31.57
CA VAL A 323 -18.34 12.76 30.11
C VAL A 323 -19.11 13.99 29.62
N ALA A 324 -20.19 14.37 30.29
CA ALA A 324 -20.93 15.59 30.01
C ALA A 324 -20.09 16.86 30.29
N ASP A 325 -19.30 16.85 31.36
CA ASP A 325 -18.34 17.93 31.67
C ASP A 325 -17.27 18.05 30.58
N MET A 326 -16.72 16.92 30.10
CA MET A 326 -15.78 16.88 28.96
C MET A 326 -16.37 17.41 27.64
N LEU A 327 -17.70 17.41 27.48
CA LEU A 327 -18.39 18.00 26.32
C LEU A 327 -18.76 19.49 26.53
N GLY A 328 -18.06 20.19 27.43
CA GLY A 328 -18.31 21.59 27.72
C GLY A 328 -19.52 21.84 28.63
N GLY A 329 -19.80 20.91 29.55
CA GLY A 329 -20.93 21.04 30.48
C GLY A 329 -22.29 20.73 29.85
N TYR A 330 -22.35 19.72 28.98
CA TYR A 330 -23.59 19.29 28.33
C TYR A 330 -24.68 18.93 29.36
N GLN A 331 -25.84 19.58 29.28
CA GLN A 331 -26.90 19.42 30.29
C GLN A 331 -27.83 18.21 30.06
N GLY A 332 -27.70 17.51 28.93
CA GLY A 332 -28.53 16.35 28.60
C GLY A 332 -27.95 15.01 29.04
N SER A 333 -28.75 13.94 28.89
CA SER A 333 -28.30 12.56 29.10
C SER A 333 -27.31 12.13 28.01
N ILE A 334 -26.14 11.62 28.39
CA ILE A 334 -25.14 11.10 27.44
C ILE A 334 -25.67 9.88 26.67
N GLN A 335 -26.54 9.06 27.26
CA GLN A 335 -27.10 7.88 26.60
C GLN A 335 -28.00 8.24 25.41
N ASP A 336 -28.61 9.43 25.45
CA ASP A 336 -29.53 9.95 24.42
C ASP A 336 -28.92 11.11 23.62
N PHE A 337 -27.59 11.27 23.70
CA PHE A 337 -26.87 12.38 23.07
C PHE A 337 -27.17 12.42 21.56
N HIS A 338 -27.57 13.58 21.07
CA HIS A 338 -27.70 13.87 19.65
C HIS A 338 -27.40 15.35 19.41
N PHE A 339 -26.82 15.68 18.26
CA PHE A 339 -26.61 17.06 17.85
C PHE A 339 -27.94 17.72 17.48
N MET A 340 -28.11 18.97 17.88
CA MET A 340 -29.29 19.76 17.49
C MET A 340 -29.27 20.06 15.98
N ALA A 341 -30.43 20.40 15.41
CA ALA A 341 -30.53 20.72 13.98
C ALA A 341 -29.55 21.82 13.53
N GLY A 342 -29.30 22.82 14.39
CA GLY A 342 -28.30 23.87 14.17
C GLY A 342 -26.87 23.34 14.16
N GLU A 343 -26.49 22.50 15.13
CA GLU A 343 -25.15 21.90 15.22
C GLU A 343 -24.87 20.95 14.05
N ARG A 344 -25.88 20.15 13.64
CA ARG A 344 -25.79 19.33 12.42
C ARG A 344 -25.64 20.17 11.16
N CYS A 345 -26.18 21.38 11.12
CA CYS A 345 -25.97 22.32 10.01
C CYS A 345 -24.53 22.84 10.00
N VAL A 346 -24.02 23.28 11.16
CA VAL A 346 -22.63 23.74 11.33
C VAL A 346 -21.64 22.64 10.93
N LEU A 347 -21.84 21.39 11.34
CA LEU A 347 -21.00 20.25 10.93
C LEU A 347 -20.92 20.06 9.42
N LYS A 348 -22.03 20.27 8.70
CA LYS A 348 -22.05 20.21 7.23
C LYS A 348 -21.40 21.42 6.57
N MET A 349 -21.52 22.60 7.19
CA MET A 349 -20.82 23.80 6.72
C MET A 349 -19.31 23.65 6.87
N ILE A 350 -18.84 23.12 8.00
CA ILE A 350 -17.44 22.71 8.22
C ILE A 350 -17.01 21.76 7.10
N ALA A 351 -17.79 20.71 6.82
CA ALA A 351 -17.49 19.76 5.76
C ALA A 351 -17.33 20.42 4.39
N ALA A 352 -18.25 21.33 4.05
CA ALA A 352 -18.24 22.06 2.78
C ALA A 352 -17.01 22.97 2.68
N LYS A 353 -16.68 23.70 3.75
CA LYS A 353 -15.53 24.62 3.79
C LYS A 353 -14.19 23.91 3.78
N VAL A 354 -14.05 22.83 4.53
CA VAL A 354 -12.83 22.00 4.48
C VAL A 354 -12.67 21.32 3.11
N LYS A 355 -13.77 21.01 2.41
CA LYS A 355 -13.73 20.50 1.03
C LYS A 355 -13.34 21.57 0.00
N GLU A 356 -13.75 22.81 0.23
CA GLU A 356 -13.46 23.96 -0.64
C GLU A 356 -12.00 24.43 -0.49
N LEU A 357 -11.57 24.72 0.73
CA LEU A 357 -10.28 25.34 1.05
C LEU A 357 -9.16 24.33 1.32
N GLY A 358 -9.51 23.07 1.60
CA GLY A 358 -8.58 22.03 2.00
C GLY A 358 -8.20 22.10 3.48
N PHE A 359 -8.00 20.95 4.11
CA PHE A 359 -7.72 20.86 5.55
C PHE A 359 -6.44 21.60 5.99
N GLN A 360 -5.43 21.68 5.11
CA GLN A 360 -4.14 22.35 5.43
C GLN A 360 -4.31 23.86 5.67
N HIS A 361 -5.31 24.48 5.06
CA HIS A 361 -5.62 25.90 5.26
C HIS A 361 -5.89 26.25 6.73
N PHE A 362 -6.51 25.32 7.47
CA PHE A 362 -6.90 25.52 8.87
C PHE A 362 -5.81 25.08 9.88
N VAL A 363 -4.68 24.57 9.40
CA VAL A 363 -3.63 23.98 10.27
C VAL A 363 -2.29 24.74 10.16
N GLN A 364 -2.06 25.47 9.07
CA GLN A 364 -0.82 26.23 8.89
C GLN A 364 -0.92 27.61 9.53
N GLU A 365 -0.08 27.89 10.52
CA GLU A 365 0.20 29.27 10.96
C GLU A 365 0.88 30.00 9.78
N GLN A 366 0.28 31.07 9.29
CA GLN A 366 0.91 31.87 8.24
C GLN A 366 2.07 32.68 8.83
N PRO A 367 3.30 32.61 8.29
CA PRO A 367 4.34 33.57 8.63
C PRO A 367 3.97 34.94 8.06
N GLU A 368 3.93 35.97 8.92
CA GLU A 368 3.85 37.36 8.49
C GLU A 368 5.11 37.73 7.69
N GLY A 369 4.92 37.96 6.38
CA GLY A 369 5.87 38.66 5.51
C GLY A 369 6.90 37.77 4.80
N GLU A 370 6.61 37.39 3.56
CA GLU A 370 7.41 37.76 2.38
C GLU A 370 6.74 37.26 1.08
N GLU A 371 6.45 38.25 0.24
CA GLU A 371 6.25 38.31 -1.21
C GLU A 371 5.52 37.20 -2.01
N SER A 372 4.59 37.74 -2.81
CA SER A 372 3.75 37.11 -3.83
C SER A 372 4.49 36.19 -4.82
N TYR A 373 3.92 35.01 -5.03
CA TYR A 373 4.01 34.32 -6.32
C TYR A 373 2.62 34.07 -6.88
N ASP A 374 2.48 34.46 -8.14
CA ASP A 374 1.24 34.59 -8.90
C ASP A 374 0.59 33.23 -9.21
N GLU A 375 -0.73 33.22 -9.11
CA GLU A 375 -1.59 32.06 -9.16
C GLU A 375 -2.14 31.90 -10.59
N SER A 376 -1.49 31.08 -11.42
CA SER A 376 -2.12 30.59 -12.65
C SER A 376 -1.55 29.26 -13.14
N SER A 377 -2.14 28.14 -12.72
CA SER A 377 -2.25 26.95 -13.58
C SER A 377 -3.29 25.96 -13.01
N ASN A 378 -4.44 25.92 -13.67
CA ASN A 378 -5.41 24.84 -13.53
C ASN A 378 -4.82 23.50 -13.97
N LEU A 379 -4.93 22.52 -13.07
CA LEU A 379 -5.21 21.10 -13.28
C LEU A 379 -5.09 20.52 -14.71
N GLU A 380 -4.14 19.59 -14.89
CA GLU A 380 -4.36 18.33 -15.63
C GLU A 380 -3.68 17.19 -14.87
N ILE A 381 -4.48 16.21 -14.41
CA ILE A 381 -4.00 14.98 -13.77
C ILE A 381 -3.92 13.91 -14.87
N PRO A 382 -2.73 13.35 -15.20
CA PRO A 382 -2.66 12.09 -15.90
C PRO A 382 -2.84 10.94 -14.90
N VAL A 383 -3.84 10.10 -15.14
CA VAL A 383 -3.91 8.76 -14.53
C VAL A 383 -3.38 7.77 -15.57
N PRO A 384 -2.35 6.96 -15.24
CA PRO A 384 -2.27 5.65 -15.85
C PRO A 384 -2.37 4.50 -14.84
N ALA A 385 -3.17 3.54 -15.29
CA ALA A 385 -3.46 2.20 -14.83
C ALA A 385 -2.33 1.41 -14.14
N GLU A 386 -2.73 0.66 -13.09
CA GLU A 386 -2.64 -0.81 -13.09
C GLU A 386 -3.58 -1.37 -12.00
N LYS A 387 -4.79 -1.79 -12.42
CA LYS A 387 -5.70 -2.60 -11.61
C LYS A 387 -5.74 -4.01 -12.19
N ILE A 388 -5.13 -4.94 -11.45
CA ILE A 388 -5.59 -6.30 -11.13
C ILE A 388 -6.51 -6.93 -12.20
N TYR A 389 -5.94 -7.80 -13.04
CA TYR A 389 -6.70 -8.74 -13.85
C TYR A 389 -7.27 -9.84 -12.96
N SER A 390 -8.53 -9.73 -12.57
CA SER A 390 -9.38 -10.90 -12.33
C SER A 390 -10.18 -11.16 -13.60
N VAL A 391 -10.02 -12.34 -14.20
CA VAL A 391 -10.81 -12.78 -15.35
C VAL A 391 -12.29 -12.85 -14.93
N PRO A 392 -13.20 -12.04 -15.48
CA PRO A 392 -14.61 -12.06 -15.05
C PRO A 392 -15.32 -13.31 -15.59
N GLU A 393 -16.04 -14.01 -14.71
CA GLU A 393 -16.85 -15.19 -15.06
C GLU A 393 -18.22 -14.79 -15.65
N LEU A 394 -18.76 -15.64 -16.54
CA LEU A 394 -20.12 -15.50 -17.09
C LEU A 394 -21.18 -15.79 -16.01
N VAL A 395 -22.22 -14.95 -15.97
CA VAL A 395 -23.28 -14.99 -14.95
C VAL A 395 -24.49 -15.78 -15.47
N PRO A 396 -25.10 -16.67 -14.67
CA PRO A 396 -26.40 -17.28 -15.00
C PRO A 396 -27.51 -16.21 -15.06
N ASN A 397 -28.47 -16.31 -15.99
CA ASN A 397 -29.54 -15.34 -16.26
C ASN A 397 -29.07 -13.97 -16.81
N ALA A 398 -28.04 -13.96 -17.67
CA ALA A 398 -27.53 -12.74 -18.29
C ALA A 398 -28.61 -11.95 -19.08
N ASP A 399 -29.51 -12.63 -19.78
CA ASP A 399 -30.48 -11.97 -20.67
C ASP A 399 -31.52 -11.12 -19.92
N GLU A 400 -32.04 -11.60 -18.79
CA GLU A 400 -32.99 -10.86 -17.94
C GLU A 400 -32.35 -9.60 -17.34
N ILE A 401 -31.06 -9.70 -16.98
CA ILE A 401 -30.28 -8.59 -16.43
C ILE A 401 -29.91 -7.57 -17.52
N VAL A 402 -29.65 -8.04 -18.75
CA VAL A 402 -29.41 -7.16 -19.91
C VAL A 402 -30.63 -6.28 -20.17
N ASP A 403 -31.84 -6.86 -20.14
CA ASP A 403 -33.08 -6.11 -20.35
C ASP A 403 -33.35 -5.11 -19.21
N GLU A 404 -33.05 -5.48 -17.96
CA GLU A 404 -33.13 -4.58 -16.80
C GLU A 404 -32.25 -3.32 -17.01
N VAL A 405 -31.01 -3.51 -17.46
CA VAL A 405 -30.05 -2.41 -17.70
C VAL A 405 -30.50 -1.53 -18.87
N LYS A 406 -30.93 -2.13 -19.98
CA LYS A 406 -31.43 -1.40 -21.16
C LYS A 406 -32.63 -0.54 -20.79
N ASN A 407 -33.61 -1.10 -20.09
CA ASN A 407 -34.80 -0.37 -19.64
C ASN A 407 -34.44 0.76 -18.67
N LYS A 408 -33.46 0.56 -17.78
CA LYS A 408 -33.04 1.61 -16.85
C LYS A 408 -32.39 2.80 -17.57
N ILE A 409 -31.56 2.54 -18.59
CA ILE A 409 -30.91 3.59 -19.39
C ILE A 409 -31.96 4.33 -20.22
N PHE A 410 -32.90 3.60 -20.83
CA PHE A 410 -33.97 4.19 -21.61
C PHE A 410 -34.85 5.11 -20.75
N ASN A 411 -35.35 4.61 -19.61
CA ASN A 411 -36.18 5.37 -18.68
C ASN A 411 -35.45 6.59 -18.09
N TYR A 412 -34.12 6.53 -17.94
CA TYR A 412 -33.32 7.66 -17.47
C TYR A 412 -33.39 8.87 -18.42
N TYR A 413 -33.34 8.64 -19.73
CA TYR A 413 -33.43 9.72 -20.72
C TYR A 413 -34.88 10.07 -21.04
N ASP A 414 -35.78 9.09 -21.10
CA ASP A 414 -37.21 9.33 -21.39
C ASP A 414 -37.86 10.24 -20.33
N PHE A 415 -37.51 10.06 -19.05
CA PHE A 415 -37.99 10.94 -17.97
C PHE A 415 -37.53 12.40 -18.10
N ARG A 416 -36.45 12.66 -18.85
CA ARG A 416 -35.86 14.00 -19.01
C ARG A 416 -36.19 14.63 -20.36
N ARG A 417 -37.00 13.93 -21.17
CA ARG A 417 -37.32 14.31 -22.54
C ARG A 417 -38.15 15.58 -22.54
N GLU A 418 -37.73 16.57 -23.33
CA GLU A 418 -38.39 17.86 -23.42
C GLU A 418 -38.89 18.14 -24.84
N ASN A 419 -38.11 17.77 -25.88
CA ASN A 419 -38.43 18.03 -27.28
C ASN A 419 -38.48 16.75 -28.11
N HIS A 420 -39.67 16.18 -28.24
CA HIS A 420 -39.89 14.87 -28.86
C HIS A 420 -39.37 14.74 -30.30
N GLU A 421 -39.39 15.81 -31.11
CA GLU A 421 -38.94 15.80 -32.51
C GLU A 421 -37.42 15.91 -32.66
N LEU A 422 -36.76 16.82 -31.91
CA LEU A 422 -35.31 17.03 -31.97
C LEU A 422 -34.53 15.86 -31.34
N GLU A 423 -35.10 15.24 -30.30
CA GLU A 423 -34.47 14.14 -29.57
C GLU A 423 -34.78 12.77 -30.20
N LYS A 424 -35.61 12.70 -31.25
CA LYS A 424 -35.98 11.44 -31.91
C LYS A 424 -34.78 10.65 -32.46
N PRO A 425 -33.80 11.25 -33.17
CA PRO A 425 -32.62 10.54 -33.64
C PRO A 425 -31.76 9.96 -32.52
N PHE A 426 -31.77 10.59 -31.34
CA PHE A 426 -31.07 10.10 -30.15
C PHE A 426 -31.72 8.83 -29.61
N PHE A 427 -33.05 8.80 -29.46
CA PHE A 427 -33.77 7.62 -28.98
C PHE A 427 -33.74 6.46 -29.99
N ASP A 428 -33.79 6.73 -31.30
CA ASP A 428 -33.68 5.69 -32.33
C ASP A 428 -32.32 4.97 -32.26
N ARG A 429 -31.23 5.71 -32.02
CA ARG A 429 -29.89 5.13 -31.80
C ARG A 429 -29.72 4.51 -30.43
N LEU A 430 -30.39 5.02 -29.39
CA LEU A 430 -30.33 4.47 -28.03
C LEU A 430 -30.87 3.03 -27.98
N GLN A 431 -31.81 2.67 -28.86
CA GLN A 431 -32.32 1.30 -28.98
C GLN A 431 -31.27 0.28 -29.44
N LEU A 432 -30.19 0.73 -30.08
CA LEU A 432 -29.10 -0.12 -30.59
C LEU A 432 -28.04 -0.46 -29.52
N ILE A 433 -28.28 -0.07 -28.26
CA ILE A 433 -27.33 -0.28 -27.16
C ILE A 433 -27.07 -1.77 -26.92
N GLN A 434 -25.79 -2.14 -26.84
CA GLN A 434 -25.35 -3.50 -26.52
C GLN A 434 -24.84 -3.53 -25.08
N VAL A 435 -25.22 -4.58 -24.33
CA VAL A 435 -24.85 -4.73 -22.92
C VAL A 435 -24.32 -6.14 -22.71
N GLU A 436 -23.12 -6.24 -22.13
CA GLU A 436 -22.53 -7.49 -21.68
C GLU A 436 -22.49 -7.50 -20.14
N ILE A 437 -23.04 -8.54 -19.50
CA ILE A 437 -22.98 -8.69 -18.04
C ILE A 437 -21.78 -9.54 -17.65
N ARG A 438 -20.99 -9.06 -16.70
CA ARG A 438 -19.87 -9.77 -16.09
C ARG A 438 -19.98 -9.68 -14.57
N ARG A 439 -19.34 -10.60 -13.85
CA ARG A 439 -19.24 -10.53 -12.39
C ARG A 439 -17.78 -10.43 -11.96
N ASP A 440 -17.50 -9.46 -11.09
CA ASP A 440 -16.21 -9.30 -10.43
C ASP A 440 -16.35 -9.40 -8.90
N TYR A 441 -15.26 -9.20 -8.17
CA TYR A 441 -15.22 -9.27 -6.70
C TYR A 441 -16.05 -8.18 -6.00
N LEU A 442 -16.54 -7.17 -6.73
CA LEU A 442 -17.41 -6.10 -6.25
C LEU A 442 -18.89 -6.33 -6.62
N GLY A 443 -19.20 -7.39 -7.37
CA GLY A 443 -20.57 -7.77 -7.75
C GLY A 443 -20.80 -7.80 -9.27
N ASP A 444 -22.07 -7.75 -9.68
CA ASP A 444 -22.45 -7.71 -11.10
C ASP A 444 -22.07 -6.34 -11.72
N MET A 445 -21.42 -6.38 -12.88
CA MET A 445 -21.08 -5.22 -13.70
C MET A 445 -21.67 -5.37 -15.10
N ALA A 446 -22.26 -4.30 -15.61
CA ALA A 446 -22.76 -4.20 -16.97
C ALA A 446 -21.78 -3.38 -17.80
N ARG A 447 -21.20 -4.00 -18.83
CA ARG A 447 -20.38 -3.35 -19.84
C ARG A 447 -21.32 -2.91 -20.97
N VAL A 448 -21.61 -1.62 -21.00
CA VAL A 448 -22.55 -1.01 -21.95
C VAL A 448 -21.76 -0.40 -23.10
N ILE A 449 -21.94 -0.93 -24.30
CA ILE A 449 -21.32 -0.38 -25.51
C ILE A 449 -22.15 0.80 -25.98
N CYS A 450 -21.51 1.96 -26.07
CA CYS A 450 -22.17 3.18 -26.51
C CYS A 450 -22.53 3.10 -28.01
N PRO A 451 -23.81 3.21 -28.39
CA PRO A 451 -24.23 3.14 -29.81
C PRO A 451 -23.91 4.44 -30.58
N PHE A 452 -23.42 5.46 -29.87
CA PHE A 452 -23.12 6.78 -30.42
C PHE A 452 -21.65 6.95 -30.84
N CYS A 453 -20.75 6.13 -30.32
CA CYS A 453 -19.33 6.11 -30.67
C CYS A 453 -19.10 5.48 -32.06
N ASP A 454 -18.02 5.86 -32.73
CA ASP A 454 -17.64 5.34 -34.05
C ASP A 454 -17.54 3.81 -34.04
N THR A 455 -18.00 3.19 -35.13
CA THR A 455 -18.05 1.73 -35.28
C THR A 455 -16.66 1.08 -35.30
N GLU A 456 -15.61 1.85 -35.58
CA GLU A 456 -14.21 1.40 -35.55
C GLU A 456 -13.61 1.38 -34.12
N CYS A 457 -14.22 2.09 -33.15
CA CYS A 457 -13.75 2.16 -31.75
C CYS A 457 -14.92 2.30 -30.75
N PRO A 458 -15.74 1.25 -30.55
CA PRO A 458 -16.85 1.30 -29.62
C PRO A 458 -16.36 1.48 -28.18
N THR A 459 -16.67 2.63 -27.58
CA THR A 459 -16.33 2.88 -26.17
C THR A 459 -17.31 2.11 -25.29
N ALA A 460 -16.78 1.20 -24.47
CA ALA A 460 -17.57 0.47 -23.50
C ALA A 460 -17.54 1.20 -22.14
N VAL A 461 -18.72 1.51 -21.61
CA VAL A 461 -18.92 2.18 -20.32
C VAL A 461 -19.36 1.15 -19.28
N ILE A 462 -18.72 1.16 -18.11
CA ILE A 462 -19.04 0.25 -17.02
C ILE A 462 -20.09 0.87 -16.08
N ILE A 463 -21.19 0.16 -15.91
CA ILE A 463 -22.28 0.48 -14.97
C ILE A 463 -22.33 -0.62 -13.90
N ARG A 464 -22.54 -0.25 -12.63
CA ARG A 464 -22.60 -1.17 -11.49
C ARG A 464 -23.94 -1.04 -10.76
N ARG A 465 -24.33 -2.10 -10.03
CA ARG A 465 -25.47 -2.04 -9.10
C ARG A 465 -25.08 -1.30 -7.82
N ASP A 466 -26.01 -0.50 -7.29
CA ASP A 466 -25.85 0.18 -6.00
C ASP A 466 -26.61 -0.52 -4.85
N LYS A 467 -27.75 -1.15 -5.19
CA LYS A 467 -28.64 -1.95 -4.32
C LYS A 467 -29.28 -3.09 -5.17
N PRO A 468 -29.88 -4.12 -4.56
CA PRO A 468 -30.63 -5.14 -5.32
C PRO A 468 -31.69 -4.46 -6.21
N GLY A 469 -31.61 -4.66 -7.53
CA GLY A 469 -32.55 -4.11 -8.51
C GLY A 469 -32.35 -2.65 -8.97
N THR A 470 -31.22 -1.99 -8.66
CA THR A 470 -30.96 -0.61 -9.15
C THR A 470 -29.56 -0.40 -9.73
N TRP A 471 -29.52 0.01 -11.00
CA TRP A 471 -28.30 0.30 -11.77
C TRP A 471 -27.96 1.80 -11.81
N LYS A 472 -26.67 2.14 -11.61
CA LYS A 472 -26.16 3.52 -11.67
C LYS A 472 -25.80 3.95 -13.09
N VAL A 473 -26.70 4.67 -13.76
CA VAL A 473 -26.52 5.15 -15.15
C VAL A 473 -25.63 6.40 -15.26
N SER A 474 -25.18 6.98 -14.14
CA SER A 474 -24.38 8.22 -14.11
C SER A 474 -23.11 8.17 -14.95
N ASN A 475 -22.45 7.00 -15.04
CA ASN A 475 -21.25 6.84 -15.86
C ASN A 475 -21.59 6.90 -17.36
N PHE A 476 -22.70 6.31 -17.76
CA PHE A 476 -23.17 6.35 -19.15
C PHE A 476 -23.66 7.75 -19.52
N SER A 477 -24.38 8.44 -18.64
CA SER A 477 -24.80 9.81 -18.91
C SER A 477 -23.65 10.82 -18.90
N GLY A 478 -22.64 10.62 -18.05
CA GLY A 478 -21.39 11.37 -18.11
C GLY A 478 -20.63 11.16 -19.42
N HIS A 479 -20.57 9.91 -19.91
CA HIS A 479 -19.96 9.59 -21.19
C HIS A 479 -20.67 10.26 -22.37
N VAL A 480 -22.00 10.17 -22.45
CA VAL A 480 -22.78 10.82 -23.51
C VAL A 480 -22.56 12.34 -23.50
N LYS A 481 -22.59 12.98 -22.33
CA LYS A 481 -22.31 14.42 -22.19
C LYS A 481 -20.91 14.82 -22.64
N ALA A 482 -19.90 14.00 -22.36
CA ALA A 482 -18.51 14.36 -22.64
C ALA A 482 -18.07 14.04 -24.07
N ARG A 483 -18.59 12.96 -24.68
CA ARG A 483 -18.15 12.46 -25.99
C ARG A 483 -19.12 12.79 -27.13
N HIS A 484 -20.36 13.13 -26.81
CA HIS A 484 -21.43 13.36 -27.78
C HIS A 484 -22.17 14.68 -27.49
N ASP A 485 -21.42 15.73 -27.15
CA ASP A 485 -21.94 17.08 -26.92
C ASP A 485 -22.47 17.74 -28.21
N ASP A 486 -22.12 17.20 -29.38
CA ASP A 486 -22.64 17.62 -30.68
C ASP A 486 -24.10 17.17 -30.92
N MET A 487 -24.58 16.16 -30.21
CA MET A 487 -25.97 15.69 -30.33
C MET A 487 -26.92 16.44 -29.39
N GLU A 488 -28.20 16.52 -29.78
CA GLU A 488 -29.29 16.93 -28.91
C GLU A 488 -29.82 15.72 -28.13
N PHE A 489 -29.76 15.79 -26.81
CA PHE A 489 -30.25 14.76 -25.90
C PHE A 489 -30.86 15.39 -24.64
N PRO A 490 -31.77 14.67 -23.97
CA PRO A 490 -32.46 15.15 -22.76
C PRO A 490 -31.53 15.67 -21.66
N GLY A 491 -31.75 16.92 -21.21
CA GLY A 491 -31.02 17.54 -20.08
C GLY A 491 -29.78 18.37 -20.43
N LYS A 492 -29.67 18.89 -21.66
CA LYS A 492 -28.61 19.80 -22.13
C LYS A 492 -28.97 21.27 -21.80
N GLN A 493 -28.56 21.80 -20.65
CA GLN A 493 -28.69 23.24 -20.32
C GLN A 493 -27.37 24.01 -20.55
N ASN A 494 -27.52 25.16 -21.21
CA ASN A 494 -26.51 26.10 -21.74
C ASN A 494 -25.38 26.53 -20.78
N ILE A 495 -24.11 26.44 -21.20
CA ILE A 495 -23.04 27.42 -20.89
C ILE A 495 -22.05 27.52 -22.09
N LYS A 496 -21.91 28.77 -22.56
CA LYS A 496 -20.95 29.42 -23.47
C LYS A 496 -19.84 28.60 -24.16
N VAL A 497 -19.96 28.57 -25.48
CA VAL A 497 -18.94 28.27 -26.51
C VAL A 497 -17.60 28.98 -26.24
N ARG A 498 -16.51 28.21 -26.09
CA ARG A 498 -15.16 28.65 -26.47
C ARG A 498 -14.74 27.89 -27.73
N ARG A 499 -14.54 28.64 -28.81
CA ARG A 499 -14.16 28.16 -30.15
C ARG A 499 -12.84 27.39 -30.10
N CYS A 500 -12.87 26.11 -30.47
CA CYS A 500 -11.67 25.37 -30.86
C CYS A 500 -11.29 25.76 -32.30
N ARG A 501 -10.09 26.32 -32.47
CA ARG A 501 -9.52 26.69 -33.77
C ARG A 501 -8.87 25.44 -34.36
N ARG A 502 -9.48 24.84 -35.40
CA ARG A 502 -8.87 23.80 -36.23
C ARG A 502 -7.66 24.34 -37.01
N ARG A 503 -6.58 23.56 -37.05
CA ARG A 503 -5.64 23.41 -38.18
C ARG A 503 -4.94 22.07 -38.02
N SER A 504 -5.42 21.04 -38.72
CA SER A 504 -4.91 20.52 -40.02
C SER A 504 -3.66 19.65 -39.82
N GLU A 505 -3.79 18.33 -39.91
CA GLU A 505 -3.52 17.57 -41.14
C GLU A 505 -2.15 17.89 -41.77
N LYS A 506 -1.24 16.91 -41.75
CA LYS A 506 -0.66 16.37 -42.98
C LYS A 506 -0.18 14.94 -42.78
N ARG A 507 -0.65 14.11 -43.70
CA ARG A 507 -0.35 12.70 -43.95
C ARG A 507 0.81 12.60 -44.95
N ASN A 508 1.41 11.41 -44.98
CA ASN A 508 2.19 10.80 -46.08
C ASN A 508 3.62 11.34 -46.23
N GLU A 509 4.67 10.53 -46.48
CA GLU A 509 4.77 9.47 -47.48
C GLU A 509 5.99 8.54 -47.21
N PHE A 510 5.80 7.23 -47.38
CA PHE A 510 6.68 6.31 -48.14
C PHE A 510 8.18 6.16 -47.77
N THR A 511 8.58 5.00 -47.25
CA THR A 511 9.25 3.89 -48.00
C THR A 511 9.89 2.89 -47.03
N ASP A 512 9.77 1.61 -47.37
CA ASP A 512 10.61 0.51 -46.89
C ASP A 512 12.09 0.82 -47.12
N GLU A 513 12.93 0.68 -46.08
CA GLU A 513 14.30 0.19 -46.21
C GLU A 513 14.90 -0.14 -44.82
N MET A 514 15.26 -1.43 -44.65
CA MET A 514 16.49 -1.90 -44.00
C MET A 514 17.00 -1.21 -42.71
N MET A 515 16.89 -1.91 -41.57
CA MET A 515 18.00 -2.74 -41.04
C MET A 515 17.64 -3.34 -39.68
N MET A 516 17.70 -4.68 -39.65
CA MET A 516 17.93 -5.44 -38.44
C MET A 516 19.28 -5.03 -37.85
N TYR A 517 19.32 -4.67 -36.57
CA TYR A 517 20.51 -4.83 -35.75
C TYR A 517 20.14 -5.53 -34.46
N SER A 518 20.34 -6.85 -34.51
CA SER A 518 20.74 -7.67 -33.37
C SER A 518 21.97 -7.04 -32.72
N ILE A 519 21.95 -6.87 -31.39
CA ILE A 519 23.18 -6.59 -30.64
C ILE A 519 23.76 -7.94 -30.27
N GLU A 520 24.87 -8.26 -30.92
CA GLU A 520 25.73 -9.42 -30.70
C GLU A 520 26.42 -9.34 -29.32
N GLU A 521 26.51 -10.50 -28.66
CA GLU A 521 27.42 -10.74 -27.55
C GLU A 521 28.88 -10.68 -28.04
N PRO A 522 29.81 -10.03 -27.33
CA PRO A 522 31.21 -10.11 -27.70
C PRO A 522 31.82 -11.43 -27.22
N ASP A 523 32.23 -12.24 -28.19
CA ASP A 523 33.16 -13.36 -28.05
C ASP A 523 34.44 -12.91 -27.32
N VAL A 524 34.59 -13.34 -26.06
CA VAL A 524 35.89 -13.36 -25.40
C VAL A 524 36.57 -14.68 -25.73
N LYS A 525 37.45 -14.64 -26.73
CA LYS A 525 38.44 -15.70 -26.98
C LYS A 525 39.40 -15.76 -25.79
N ILE A 526 39.36 -16.88 -25.08
CA ILE A 526 40.45 -17.32 -24.20
C ILE A 526 41.44 -18.05 -25.11
N GLU A 527 42.53 -17.38 -25.49
CA GLU A 527 43.74 -18.07 -25.94
C GLU A 527 44.46 -18.62 -24.71
N MET A 528 44.53 -19.96 -24.68
CA MET A 528 45.38 -20.91 -23.94
C MET A 528 45.95 -20.56 -22.56
#